data_AF-B3JGX0-F1
#
_entry.id   AF-B3JGX0-F1
#
_cell.length_a   1.000
_cell.length_b   1.000
_cell.length_c   1.000
_cell.angle_alpha   90.00
_cell.angle_beta   90.00
_cell.angle_gamma   90.00
#
_symmetry.space_group_name_H-M   'P 1'
#
loop_
_entity.id
_entity.type
_entity.pdbx_description
1 polymer ?
#
loop_
_entity_poly.entity_id
_entity_poly.type
_entity_poly.pdbx_seq_one_letter_code
_entity_poly.pdbx_strand_id
1 'polypeptide(L)'
;MTKIPLGKVAFTDAGSYNAGKTYKRFDFVDTEDSSYLSLQDNNKGHAVTETAWWKCLARGTKATEAAKKANDAAALANEKAVAADTAAGRVNAAITQANTAATNAQQQASAAGEAAAEATVSVAEMNAALARLEELEQTITAKDRKQPTGMTLEFPKKITKGNKDILRVIATLSPAGTGNNVLFLGDDKAVSVAPDGFLTVNSVGISKIHVIPTENTSIYRTIDIEVVPQSVRLCTKSTLRLTANGKFRFN
;
A
#
# COMPACT_ATOMS: atom_id res chain seq x y z
N MET A 1 -36.03 84.68 87.40
CA MET A 1 -35.01 83.68 87.02
C MET A 1 -33.97 84.35 86.12
N THR A 2 -32.75 84.55 86.64
CA THR A 2 -31.62 85.08 85.85
C THR A 2 -31.15 83.99 84.89
N LYS A 3 -31.26 84.22 83.58
CA LYS A 3 -30.79 83.26 82.58
C LYS A 3 -29.26 83.24 82.59
N ILE A 4 -28.66 82.08 82.88
CA ILE A 4 -27.22 81.86 82.69
C ILE A 4 -26.99 81.65 81.18
N PRO A 5 -26.17 82.47 80.51
CA PRO A 5 -25.82 82.24 79.12
C PRO A 5 -24.90 81.02 79.04
N LEU A 6 -25.43 79.90 78.56
CA LEU A 6 -24.68 78.64 78.44
C LEU A 6 -23.80 78.55 77.18
N GLY A 7 -23.74 79.62 76.38
CA GLY A 7 -23.09 79.61 75.06
C GLY A 7 -23.84 78.70 74.07
N LYS A 8 -23.18 78.36 72.96
CA LYS A 8 -23.71 77.36 72.02
C LYS A 8 -23.62 75.98 72.68
N VAL A 9 -24.77 75.36 72.94
CA VAL A 9 -24.89 74.08 73.68
C VAL A 9 -25.30 72.90 72.79
N ALA A 10 -25.44 73.12 71.49
CA ALA A 10 -25.88 72.10 70.54
C ALA A 10 -24.91 72.01 69.35
N PHE A 11 -24.77 70.79 68.82
CA PHE A 11 -24.10 70.57 67.54
C PHE A 11 -24.92 71.24 66.42
N THR A 12 -24.22 71.82 65.45
CA THR A 12 -24.86 72.41 64.28
C THR A 12 -24.19 71.91 63.02
N ASP A 13 -24.99 71.47 62.08
CA ASP A 13 -24.53 71.11 60.74
C ASP A 13 -24.07 72.37 60.01
N ALA A 14 -22.79 72.42 59.65
CA ALA A 14 -22.21 73.49 58.85
C ALA A 14 -21.97 73.08 57.38
N GLY A 15 -22.44 71.90 56.98
CA GLY A 15 -22.32 71.33 55.64
C GLY A 15 -20.90 70.90 55.30
N SER A 16 -20.58 70.85 54.01
CA SER A 16 -19.24 70.46 53.55
C SER A 16 -18.15 71.42 54.03
N TYR A 17 -16.98 70.87 54.36
CA TYR A 17 -15.80 71.66 54.71
C TYR A 17 -15.39 72.60 53.57
N ASN A 18 -15.11 73.86 53.91
CA ASN A 18 -14.63 74.89 53.00
C ASN A 18 -13.66 75.81 53.76
N ALA A 19 -12.41 75.89 53.29
CA ALA A 19 -11.36 76.68 53.95
C ALA A 19 -11.69 78.18 54.04
N GLY A 20 -12.55 78.72 53.16
CA GLY A 20 -12.97 80.12 53.17
C GLY A 20 -14.06 80.46 54.20
N LYS A 21 -14.73 79.46 54.79
CA LYS A 21 -15.80 79.62 55.77
C LYS A 21 -15.24 79.71 57.19
N THR A 22 -15.87 80.52 58.04
CA THR A 22 -15.57 80.58 59.48
C THR A 22 -16.56 79.71 60.24
N TYR A 23 -16.06 78.79 61.04
CA TYR A 23 -16.84 77.87 61.87
C TYR A 23 -16.81 78.28 63.34
N LYS A 24 -17.93 78.06 64.04
CA LYS A 24 -18.06 78.24 65.48
C LYS A 24 -17.75 76.93 66.21
N ARG A 25 -17.50 77.02 67.52
CA ARG A 25 -17.41 75.82 68.36
C ARG A 25 -18.69 75.01 68.26
N PHE A 26 -18.56 73.68 68.16
CA PHE A 26 -19.66 72.73 67.96
C PHE A 26 -20.34 72.74 66.59
N ASP A 27 -19.80 73.47 65.61
CA ASP A 27 -20.14 73.20 64.20
C ASP A 27 -19.50 71.88 63.78
N PHE A 28 -20.23 71.02 63.10
CA PHE A 28 -19.64 69.87 62.41
C PHE A 28 -19.70 70.06 60.89
N VAL A 29 -18.72 69.50 60.21
CA VAL A 29 -18.59 69.53 58.76
C VAL A 29 -18.36 68.14 58.22
N ASP A 30 -18.79 67.93 56.99
CA ASP A 30 -18.51 66.72 56.24
C ASP A 30 -17.44 66.96 55.19
N THR A 31 -16.63 65.94 54.97
CA THR A 31 -15.76 65.78 53.81
C THR A 31 -16.34 64.65 52.95
N GLU A 32 -15.69 64.31 51.85
CA GLU A 32 -16.15 63.23 50.96
C GLU A 32 -16.36 61.90 51.69
N ASP A 33 -15.58 61.62 52.74
CA ASP A 33 -15.63 60.34 53.45
C ASP A 33 -15.64 60.44 54.98
N SER A 34 -15.56 61.63 55.58
CA SER A 34 -15.35 61.77 57.03
C SER A 34 -16.02 63.02 57.58
N SER A 35 -16.43 62.99 58.84
CA SER A 35 -17.07 64.12 59.53
C SER A 35 -16.21 64.62 60.68
N TYR A 36 -16.15 65.95 60.85
CA TYR A 36 -15.29 66.61 61.81
C TYR A 36 -16.06 67.67 62.60
N LEU A 37 -15.75 67.81 63.90
CA LEU A 37 -16.30 68.81 64.80
C LEU A 37 -15.29 69.93 65.03
N SER A 38 -15.71 71.17 64.86
CA SER A 38 -14.92 72.35 65.22
C SER A 38 -14.84 72.49 66.75
N LEU A 39 -13.63 72.56 67.27
CA LEU A 39 -13.34 72.61 68.71
C LEU A 39 -13.37 74.04 69.28
N GLN A 40 -13.23 75.05 68.42
CA GLN A 40 -13.05 76.45 68.80
C GLN A 40 -13.90 77.38 67.92
N ASP A 41 -14.20 78.57 68.45
CA ASP A 41 -14.79 79.65 67.66
C ASP A 41 -13.73 80.26 66.72
N ASN A 42 -14.19 80.93 65.66
CA ASN A 42 -13.33 81.56 64.64
C ASN A 42 -12.40 80.59 63.90
N ASN A 43 -12.79 79.32 63.77
CA ASN A 43 -12.05 78.34 62.99
C ASN A 43 -12.20 78.64 61.49
N LYS A 44 -11.18 79.21 60.86
CA LYS A 44 -11.16 79.57 59.43
C LYS A 44 -9.83 79.16 58.81
N GLY A 45 -9.85 78.52 57.65
CA GLY A 45 -8.64 78.15 56.90
C GLY A 45 -7.84 76.97 57.47
N HIS A 46 -8.15 76.45 58.66
CA HIS A 46 -7.49 75.28 59.24
C HIS A 46 -7.96 73.99 58.57
N ALA A 47 -7.02 73.13 58.17
CA ALA A 47 -7.31 71.85 57.56
C ALA A 47 -7.99 70.90 58.58
N VAL A 48 -8.91 70.05 58.13
CA VAL A 48 -9.62 69.08 59.00
C VAL A 48 -8.68 68.07 59.70
N THR A 49 -7.43 67.97 59.24
CA THR A 49 -6.36 67.15 59.85
C THR A 49 -5.71 67.84 61.05
N GLU A 50 -5.90 69.15 61.25
CA GLU A 50 -5.36 69.91 62.38
C GLU A 50 -6.20 69.64 63.65
N THR A 51 -5.70 68.73 64.50
CA THR A 51 -6.44 68.22 65.67
C THR A 51 -6.67 69.24 66.78
N ALA A 52 -5.97 70.38 66.76
CA ALA A 52 -6.20 71.51 67.67
C ALA A 52 -7.51 72.26 67.34
N TRP A 53 -7.96 72.19 66.09
CA TRP A 53 -9.13 72.89 65.58
C TRP A 53 -10.30 71.93 65.28
N TRP A 54 -9.97 70.68 64.93
CA TRP A 54 -10.95 69.69 64.48
C TRP A 54 -10.85 68.38 65.26
N LYS A 55 -12.00 67.83 65.64
CA LYS A 55 -12.13 66.46 66.15
C LYS A 55 -12.86 65.60 65.13
N CYS A 56 -12.19 64.58 64.59
CA CYS A 56 -12.86 63.58 63.76
C CYS A 56 -13.94 62.86 64.58
N LEU A 57 -15.19 62.93 64.11
CA LEU A 57 -16.34 62.26 64.70
C LEU A 57 -16.60 60.91 64.04
N ALA A 58 -16.46 60.85 62.72
CA ALA A 58 -16.59 59.65 61.92
C ALA A 58 -15.51 59.64 60.84
N ARG A 59 -14.86 58.50 60.64
CA ARG A 59 -13.78 58.31 59.67
C ARG A 59 -14.18 57.22 58.66
N GLY A 60 -14.67 57.62 57.50
CA GLY A 60 -15.08 56.71 56.43
C GLY A 60 -13.98 56.37 55.43
N THR A 61 -12.80 57.00 55.48
CA THR A 61 -11.62 56.64 54.64
C THR A 61 -11.37 55.12 54.59
N LYS A 62 -11.44 54.43 55.74
CA LYS A 62 -11.28 52.96 55.81
C LYS A 62 -12.36 52.20 55.07
N ALA A 63 -13.61 52.68 55.13
CA ALA A 63 -14.73 52.06 54.42
C ALA A 63 -14.60 52.29 52.90
N THR A 64 -14.20 53.50 52.48
CA THR A 64 -13.93 53.84 51.08
C THR A 64 -12.79 53.00 50.50
N GLU A 65 -11.68 52.84 51.23
CA GLU A 65 -10.57 51.97 50.83
C GLU A 65 -10.99 50.50 50.70
N ALA A 66 -11.81 50.00 51.64
CA ALA A 66 -12.33 48.64 51.58
C ALA A 66 -13.27 48.44 50.38
N ALA A 67 -14.15 49.41 50.11
CA ALA A 67 -15.04 49.38 48.96
C ALA A 67 -14.25 49.39 47.64
N LYS A 68 -13.20 50.20 47.54
CA LYS A 68 -12.31 50.21 46.37
C LYS A 68 -11.66 48.85 46.14
N LYS A 69 -11.08 48.25 47.19
CA LYS A 69 -10.48 46.91 47.10
C LYS A 69 -11.48 45.83 46.70
N ALA A 70 -12.72 45.91 47.20
CA ALA A 70 -13.77 44.98 46.82
C ALA A 70 -14.16 45.13 45.34
N ASN A 71 -14.27 46.37 44.85
CA ASN A 71 -14.55 46.65 43.44
C ASN A 71 -13.41 46.16 42.53
N ASP A 72 -12.16 46.41 42.89
CA ASP A 72 -10.99 45.94 42.14
C ASP A 72 -10.94 44.40 42.10
N ALA A 73 -11.25 43.73 43.22
CA ALA A 73 -11.34 42.27 43.27
C ALA A 73 -12.49 41.71 42.43
N ALA A 74 -13.64 42.37 42.42
CA ALA A 74 -14.78 41.98 41.59
C ALA A 74 -14.49 42.15 40.10
N ALA A 75 -13.82 43.24 39.71
CA ALA A 75 -13.38 43.45 38.33
C ALA A 75 -12.41 42.35 37.88
N LEU A 76 -11.41 42.03 38.71
CA LEU A 76 -10.48 40.94 38.45
C LEU A 76 -11.19 39.57 38.33
N ALA A 77 -12.16 39.29 39.19
CA ALA A 77 -12.94 38.05 39.12
C ALA A 77 -13.72 37.95 37.80
N ASN A 78 -14.32 39.05 37.34
CA ASN A 78 -15.01 39.10 36.05
C ASN A 78 -14.06 38.88 34.87
N GLU A 79 -12.87 39.49 34.88
CA GLU A 79 -11.85 39.24 33.86
C GLU A 79 -11.42 37.76 33.81
N LYS A 80 -11.24 37.13 34.98
CA LYS A 80 -10.91 35.70 35.06
C LYS A 80 -12.05 34.82 34.58
N ALA A 81 -13.30 35.17 34.86
CA ALA A 81 -14.47 34.44 34.36
C ALA A 81 -14.53 34.51 32.82
N VAL A 82 -14.38 35.69 32.22
CA VAL A 82 -14.36 35.87 30.76
C VAL A 82 -13.21 35.08 30.12
N ALA A 83 -12.03 35.08 30.74
CA ALA A 83 -10.89 34.30 30.26
C ALA A 83 -11.17 32.79 30.31
N ALA A 84 -11.84 32.31 31.37
CA ALA A 84 -12.25 30.92 31.51
C ALA A 84 -13.30 30.53 30.46
N ASP A 85 -14.32 31.36 30.23
CA ASP A 85 -15.33 31.14 29.19
C ASP A 85 -14.71 31.09 27.79
N THR A 86 -13.76 31.99 27.51
CA THR A 86 -12.99 31.99 26.26
C THR A 86 -12.16 30.72 26.11
N ALA A 87 -11.54 30.23 27.20
CA ALA A 87 -10.81 28.96 27.18
C ALA A 87 -11.74 27.77 26.94
N ALA A 88 -12.89 27.72 27.60
CA ALA A 88 -13.91 26.69 27.39
C ALA A 88 -14.43 26.68 25.94
N GLY A 89 -14.68 27.85 25.36
CA GLY A 89 -15.05 27.99 23.94
C GLY A 89 -13.99 27.42 22.99
N ARG A 90 -12.70 27.70 23.25
CA ARG A 90 -11.59 27.13 22.47
C ARG A 90 -11.50 25.61 22.60
N VAL A 91 -11.72 25.07 23.79
CA VAL A 91 -11.77 23.62 24.01
C VAL A 91 -12.91 22.97 23.23
N ASN A 92 -14.12 23.55 23.25
CA ASN A 92 -15.26 23.04 22.48
C ASN A 92 -15.03 23.07 20.97
N ALA A 93 -14.37 24.13 20.46
CA ALA A 93 -13.97 24.21 19.07
C ALA A 93 -12.96 23.11 18.69
N ALA A 94 -11.96 22.87 19.55
CA ALA A 94 -10.97 21.81 19.35
C ALA A 94 -11.62 20.41 19.37
N ILE A 95 -12.57 20.16 20.28
CA ILE A 95 -13.33 18.90 20.33
C ILE A 95 -14.11 18.69 19.04
N THR A 96 -14.78 19.73 18.54
CA THR A 96 -15.51 19.67 17.27
C THR A 96 -14.58 19.32 16.11
N GLN A 97 -13.43 19.98 16.01
CA GLN A 97 -12.43 19.69 14.97
C GLN A 97 -11.90 18.27 15.06
N ALA A 98 -11.62 17.77 16.27
CA ALA A 98 -11.17 16.40 16.49
C ALA A 98 -12.24 15.37 16.04
N ASN A 99 -13.52 15.62 16.35
CA ASN A 99 -14.62 14.76 15.94
C ASN A 99 -14.82 14.74 14.41
N THR A 100 -14.65 15.90 13.75
CA THR A 100 -14.67 15.97 12.28
C THR A 100 -13.51 15.17 11.68
N ALA A 101 -12.30 15.32 12.21
CA ALA A 101 -11.14 14.57 11.75
C ALA A 101 -11.33 13.05 11.94
N ALA A 102 -11.89 12.61 13.06
CA ALA A 102 -12.19 11.21 13.33
C ALA A 102 -13.23 10.66 12.34
N THR A 103 -14.29 11.41 12.05
CA THR A 103 -15.30 11.04 11.05
C THR A 103 -14.69 10.88 9.66
N ASN A 104 -13.86 11.83 9.25
CA ASN A 104 -13.20 11.78 7.94
C ASN A 104 -12.24 10.58 7.84
N ALA A 105 -11.49 10.28 8.90
CA ALA A 105 -10.62 9.11 8.94
C ALA A 105 -11.42 7.81 8.82
N GLN A 106 -12.58 7.72 9.49
CA GLN A 106 -13.46 6.56 9.39
C GLN A 106 -14.01 6.37 7.97
N GLN A 107 -14.42 7.44 7.31
CA GLN A 107 -14.89 7.40 5.91
C GLN A 107 -13.78 6.93 4.95
N GLN A 108 -12.56 7.45 5.11
CA GLN A 108 -11.41 7.03 4.32
C GLN A 108 -11.07 5.56 4.53
N ALA A 109 -11.14 5.07 5.77
CA ALA A 109 -10.91 3.66 6.08
C ALA A 109 -11.95 2.75 5.42
N SER A 110 -13.23 3.14 5.43
CA SER A 110 -14.29 2.39 4.74
C SER A 110 -14.08 2.35 3.23
N ALA A 111 -13.79 3.50 2.60
CA ALA A 111 -13.54 3.58 1.17
C ALA A 111 -12.31 2.75 0.75
N ALA A 112 -11.25 2.75 1.55
CA ALA A 112 -10.08 1.90 1.31
C ALA A 112 -10.42 0.41 1.42
N GLY A 113 -11.29 0.03 2.36
CA GLY A 113 -11.78 -1.35 2.50
C GLY A 113 -12.61 -1.81 1.30
N GLU A 114 -13.51 -0.95 0.81
CA GLU A 114 -14.31 -1.22 -0.40
C GLU A 114 -13.41 -1.38 -1.64
N ALA A 115 -12.46 -0.47 -1.85
CA ALA A 115 -11.51 -0.56 -2.97
C ALA A 115 -10.64 -1.83 -2.90
N ALA A 116 -10.23 -2.26 -1.70
CA ALA A 116 -9.49 -3.50 -1.52
C ALA A 116 -10.34 -4.74 -1.83
N ALA A 117 -11.62 -4.72 -1.47
CA ALA A 117 -12.57 -5.78 -1.81
C ALA A 117 -12.79 -5.87 -3.33
N GLU A 118 -13.01 -4.74 -4.00
CA GLU A 118 -13.14 -4.67 -5.46
C GLU A 118 -11.89 -5.18 -6.18
N ALA A 119 -10.70 -4.79 -5.72
CA ALA A 119 -9.44 -5.29 -6.28
C ALA A 119 -9.31 -6.82 -6.12
N THR A 120 -9.74 -7.36 -4.97
CA THR A 120 -9.72 -8.81 -4.73
C THR A 120 -10.65 -9.54 -5.70
N VAL A 121 -11.85 -9.00 -5.94
CA VAL A 121 -12.80 -9.54 -6.93
C VAL A 121 -12.21 -9.48 -8.33
N SER A 122 -11.63 -8.34 -8.73
CA SER A 122 -11.01 -8.18 -10.06
C SER A 122 -9.86 -9.16 -10.28
N VAL A 123 -9.02 -9.40 -9.27
CA VAL A 123 -7.95 -10.41 -9.34
C VAL A 123 -8.53 -11.82 -9.48
N ALA A 124 -9.60 -12.15 -8.76
CA ALA A 124 -10.26 -13.45 -8.88
C ALA A 124 -10.86 -13.66 -10.30
N GLU A 125 -11.50 -12.64 -10.86
CA GLU A 125 -12.02 -12.67 -12.23
C GLU A 125 -10.90 -12.81 -13.27
N MET A 126 -9.79 -12.09 -13.10
CA MET A 126 -8.61 -12.20 -13.96
C MET A 126 -8.01 -13.60 -13.93
N ASN A 127 -7.87 -14.20 -12.74
CA ASN A 127 -7.38 -15.56 -12.59
C ASN A 127 -8.32 -16.58 -13.26
N ALA A 128 -9.64 -16.40 -13.13
CA ALA A 128 -10.61 -17.24 -13.83
C ALA A 128 -10.53 -17.10 -15.35
N ALA A 129 -10.28 -15.89 -15.86
CA ALA A 129 -10.07 -15.65 -17.30
C ALA A 129 -8.78 -16.32 -17.81
N LEU A 130 -7.69 -16.25 -17.05
CA LEU A 130 -6.43 -16.94 -17.38
C LEU A 130 -6.61 -18.45 -17.48
N ALA A 131 -7.33 -19.07 -16.54
CA ALA A 131 -7.60 -20.51 -16.58
C ALA A 131 -8.37 -20.93 -17.84
N ARG A 132 -9.34 -20.12 -18.29
CA ARG A 132 -10.06 -20.38 -19.55
C ARG A 132 -9.18 -20.22 -20.79
N LEU A 133 -8.23 -19.29 -20.78
CA LEU A 133 -7.28 -19.12 -21.87
C LEU A 133 -6.33 -20.31 -21.97
N GLU A 134 -5.85 -20.84 -20.85
CA GLU A 134 -5.00 -22.03 -20.81
C GLU A 134 -5.73 -23.28 -21.36
N GLU A 135 -7.00 -23.46 -21.00
CA GLU A 135 -7.85 -24.50 -21.57
C GLU A 135 -7.99 -24.34 -23.10
N LEU A 136 -8.21 -23.11 -23.57
CA LEU A 136 -8.30 -22.82 -24.99
C LEU A 136 -6.99 -23.14 -25.74
N GLU A 137 -5.83 -22.78 -25.18
CA GLU A 137 -4.52 -23.11 -25.77
C GLU A 137 -4.29 -24.63 -25.91
N GLN A 138 -4.69 -25.41 -24.90
CA GLN A 138 -4.62 -26.88 -24.97
C GLN A 138 -5.53 -27.45 -26.07
N THR A 139 -6.73 -26.89 -26.24
CA THR A 139 -7.64 -27.35 -27.32
C THR A 139 -7.14 -26.97 -28.71
N ILE A 140 -6.51 -25.80 -28.88
CA ILE A 140 -5.98 -25.33 -30.16
C ILE A 140 -4.73 -26.14 -30.56
N THR A 141 -3.79 -26.35 -29.64
CA THR A 141 -2.58 -27.14 -29.91
C THR A 141 -2.89 -28.59 -30.29
N ALA A 142 -3.96 -29.19 -29.74
CA ALA A 142 -4.42 -30.51 -30.14
C ALA A 142 -5.16 -30.54 -31.49
N LYS A 143 -5.93 -29.50 -31.81
CA LYS A 143 -6.82 -29.48 -32.99
C LYS A 143 -6.13 -29.02 -34.29
N ASP A 144 -5.11 -28.16 -34.19
CA ASP A 144 -4.39 -27.62 -35.35
C ASP A 144 -3.13 -28.40 -35.74
N ARG A 145 -2.84 -29.54 -35.08
CA ARG A 145 -1.77 -30.43 -35.56
C ARG A 145 -2.18 -30.97 -36.94
N LYS A 146 -1.58 -30.39 -37.98
CA LYS A 146 -1.83 -30.76 -39.38
C LYS A 146 -1.50 -32.24 -39.55
N GLN A 147 -2.45 -33.03 -40.03
CA GLN A 147 -2.18 -34.43 -40.37
C GLN A 147 -1.13 -34.52 -41.48
N PRO A 148 -0.24 -35.53 -41.44
CA PRO A 148 0.78 -35.68 -42.47
C PRO A 148 0.12 -36.10 -43.78
N THR A 149 0.44 -35.38 -44.85
CA THR A 149 -0.07 -35.64 -46.22
C THR A 149 0.99 -36.23 -47.13
N GLY A 150 2.26 -36.19 -46.74
CA GLY A 150 3.37 -36.81 -47.46
C GLY A 150 4.43 -37.39 -46.53
N MET A 151 5.23 -38.31 -47.06
CA MET A 151 6.35 -38.93 -46.36
C MET A 151 7.52 -39.15 -47.31
N THR A 152 8.71 -38.69 -46.90
CA THR A 152 9.99 -38.93 -47.55
C THR A 152 10.80 -39.92 -46.72
N LEU A 153 11.44 -40.89 -47.38
CA LEU A 153 12.24 -41.93 -46.73
C LEU A 153 13.69 -41.89 -47.22
N GLU A 154 14.62 -41.96 -46.28
CA GLU A 154 16.04 -42.17 -46.54
C GLU A 154 16.47 -43.48 -45.87
N PHE A 155 17.06 -44.39 -46.66
CA PHE A 155 17.46 -45.72 -46.18
C PHE A 155 18.52 -46.34 -47.09
N PRO A 156 19.37 -47.24 -46.55
CA PRO A 156 20.29 -48.02 -47.35
C PRO A 156 19.55 -49.10 -48.14
N LYS A 157 19.59 -49.03 -49.48
CA LYS A 157 18.99 -50.06 -50.36
C LYS A 157 19.74 -51.39 -50.32
N LYS A 158 21.06 -51.32 -50.11
CA LYS A 158 21.95 -52.49 -50.06
C LYS A 158 22.88 -52.39 -48.86
N ILE A 159 23.01 -53.48 -48.12
CA ILE A 159 23.88 -53.59 -46.95
C ILE A 159 24.77 -54.81 -47.12
N THR A 160 26.05 -54.70 -46.80
CA THR A 160 26.95 -55.84 -46.80
C THR A 160 26.91 -56.57 -45.45
N LYS A 161 26.82 -57.90 -45.45
CA LYS A 161 26.88 -58.70 -44.23
C LYS A 161 28.23 -58.49 -43.53
N GLY A 162 28.20 -58.11 -42.26
CA GLY A 162 29.39 -57.74 -41.49
C GLY A 162 29.72 -56.24 -41.51
N ASN A 163 28.88 -55.40 -42.12
CA ASN A 163 28.96 -53.96 -41.97
C ASN A 163 28.81 -53.58 -40.48
N LYS A 164 29.71 -52.71 -39.99
CA LYS A 164 29.73 -52.21 -38.60
C LYS A 164 29.21 -50.78 -38.46
N ASP A 165 28.85 -50.15 -39.58
CA ASP A 165 28.27 -48.81 -39.57
C ASP A 165 26.87 -48.83 -38.97
N ILE A 166 26.51 -47.73 -38.31
CA ILE A 166 25.17 -47.54 -37.78
C ILE A 166 24.24 -47.17 -38.94
N LEU A 167 23.30 -48.05 -39.24
CA LEU A 167 22.34 -47.89 -40.34
C LEU A 167 20.95 -47.62 -39.78
N ARG A 168 20.20 -46.71 -40.41
CA ARG A 168 18.88 -46.29 -39.97
C ARG A 168 17.98 -45.99 -41.17
N VAL A 169 16.68 -46.21 -40.99
CA VAL A 169 15.63 -45.66 -41.85
C VAL A 169 15.15 -44.35 -41.25
N ILE A 170 15.26 -43.27 -42.02
CA ILE A 170 14.80 -41.94 -41.62
C ILE A 170 13.52 -41.64 -42.38
N ALA A 171 12.45 -41.30 -41.66
CA ALA A 171 11.19 -40.88 -42.22
C ALA A 171 10.94 -39.41 -41.87
N THR A 172 10.67 -38.59 -42.88
CA THR A 172 10.33 -37.18 -42.72
C THR A 172 8.92 -36.94 -43.25
N LEU A 173 8.03 -36.44 -42.39
CA LEU A 173 6.63 -36.19 -42.72
C LEU A 173 6.42 -34.73 -43.15
N SER A 174 5.50 -34.52 -44.09
CA SER A 174 5.16 -33.20 -44.62
C SER A 174 3.66 -32.92 -44.52
N PRO A 175 3.25 -31.64 -44.38
CA PRO A 175 4.08 -30.42 -44.27
C PRO A 175 4.75 -30.23 -42.89
N ALA A 176 5.71 -29.31 -42.79
CA ALA A 176 6.35 -28.97 -41.51
C ALA A 176 5.29 -28.52 -40.48
N GLY A 177 5.42 -29.01 -39.24
CA GLY A 177 4.42 -28.82 -38.17
C GLY A 177 3.43 -29.98 -38.01
N THR A 178 3.55 -31.04 -38.83
CA THR A 178 2.86 -32.32 -38.59
C THR A 178 3.56 -33.15 -37.51
N GLY A 179 2.86 -34.09 -36.87
CA GLY A 179 3.48 -34.99 -35.91
C GLY A 179 4.50 -35.92 -36.57
N ASN A 180 5.68 -36.10 -35.96
CA ASN A 180 6.78 -36.89 -36.52
C ASN A 180 6.74 -38.39 -36.16
N ASN A 181 5.62 -38.86 -35.61
CA ASN A 181 5.52 -40.22 -35.10
C ASN A 181 5.31 -41.23 -36.25
N VAL A 182 6.26 -42.17 -36.35
CA VAL A 182 6.30 -43.19 -37.40
C VAL A 182 6.58 -44.54 -36.77
N LEU A 183 5.82 -45.56 -37.20
CA LEU A 183 5.99 -46.95 -36.81
C LEU A 183 6.74 -47.71 -37.90
N PHE A 184 7.74 -48.50 -37.49
CA PHE A 184 8.51 -49.37 -38.38
C PHE A 184 8.15 -50.84 -38.09
N LEU A 185 7.73 -51.58 -39.12
CA LEU A 185 7.44 -53.01 -39.02
C LEU A 185 8.29 -53.77 -40.03
N GLY A 186 9.26 -54.53 -39.54
CA GLY A 186 10.12 -55.40 -40.36
C GLY A 186 9.62 -56.85 -40.38
N ASP A 187 10.08 -57.60 -41.37
CA ASP A 187 9.90 -59.06 -41.43
C ASP A 187 11.00 -59.86 -40.72
N ASP A 188 11.99 -59.18 -40.14
CA ASP A 188 13.13 -59.71 -39.38
C ASP A 188 13.99 -60.79 -40.08
N LYS A 189 13.85 -60.97 -41.39
CA LYS A 189 14.56 -62.03 -42.15
C LYS A 189 16.04 -61.72 -42.34
N ALA A 190 16.34 -60.72 -43.18
CA ALA A 190 17.68 -60.26 -43.48
C ALA A 190 18.09 -59.08 -42.58
N VAL A 191 17.14 -58.22 -42.24
CA VAL A 191 17.32 -57.03 -41.39
C VAL A 191 16.18 -56.91 -40.39
N SER A 192 16.52 -56.61 -39.13
CA SER A 192 15.57 -56.19 -38.09
C SER A 192 15.58 -54.68 -37.94
N VAL A 193 14.41 -54.09 -37.66
CA VAL A 193 14.26 -52.65 -37.46
C VAL A 193 13.77 -52.37 -36.03
N ALA A 194 14.46 -51.48 -35.33
CA ALA A 194 14.07 -51.01 -34.01
C ALA A 194 12.96 -49.94 -34.11
N PRO A 195 12.22 -49.65 -33.02
CA PRO A 195 11.15 -48.63 -33.03
C PRO A 195 11.62 -47.22 -33.41
N ASP A 196 12.90 -46.91 -33.18
CA ASP A 196 13.54 -45.65 -33.58
C ASP A 196 14.08 -45.68 -35.03
N GLY A 197 13.93 -46.80 -35.74
CA GLY A 197 14.32 -46.97 -37.14
C GLY A 197 15.74 -47.50 -37.35
N PHE A 198 16.51 -47.81 -36.29
CA PHE A 198 17.83 -48.42 -36.47
C PHE A 198 17.73 -49.85 -37.03
N LEU A 199 18.70 -50.20 -37.86
CA LEU A 199 18.74 -51.47 -38.58
C LEU A 199 19.81 -52.39 -38.00
N THR A 200 19.45 -53.65 -37.79
CA THR A 200 20.36 -54.73 -37.39
C THR A 200 20.39 -55.79 -38.49
N VAL A 201 21.58 -56.15 -38.97
CA VAL A 201 21.76 -57.14 -40.05
C VAL A 201 21.78 -58.56 -39.46
N ASN A 202 20.83 -59.40 -39.85
CA ASN A 202 20.69 -60.77 -39.35
C ASN A 202 21.28 -61.79 -40.34
N SER A 203 20.87 -61.73 -41.61
CA SER A 203 21.22 -62.75 -42.61
C SER A 203 21.33 -62.16 -44.02
N VAL A 204 21.90 -62.92 -44.97
CA VAL A 204 21.95 -62.53 -46.38
C VAL A 204 20.57 -62.78 -47.00
N GLY A 205 20.03 -61.81 -47.73
CA GLY A 205 18.69 -61.89 -48.31
C GLY A 205 18.03 -60.53 -48.43
N ILE A 206 16.73 -60.49 -48.72
CA ILE A 206 15.94 -59.25 -48.79
C ILE A 206 14.95 -59.24 -47.64
N SER A 207 14.90 -58.12 -46.91
CA SER A 207 13.89 -57.86 -45.89
C SER A 207 12.97 -56.73 -46.34
N LYS A 208 11.67 -56.89 -46.06
CA LYS A 208 10.67 -55.85 -46.24
C LYS A 208 10.43 -55.11 -44.93
N ILE A 209 10.38 -53.77 -45.01
CA ILE A 209 10.04 -52.91 -43.88
C ILE A 209 8.89 -51.99 -44.29
N HIS A 210 7.82 -51.99 -43.48
CA HIS A 210 6.73 -51.04 -43.60
C HIS A 210 6.99 -49.84 -42.69
N VAL A 211 6.89 -48.65 -43.27
CA VAL A 211 7.04 -47.37 -42.57
C VAL A 211 5.68 -46.69 -42.56
N ILE A 212 5.09 -46.51 -41.38
CA ILE A 212 3.68 -46.15 -41.20
C ILE A 212 3.57 -44.92 -40.29
N PRO A 213 3.10 -43.76 -40.81
CA PRO A 213 2.83 -42.59 -39.98
C PRO A 213 1.61 -42.84 -39.08
N THR A 214 1.71 -42.51 -37.79
CA THR A 214 0.65 -42.84 -36.81
C THR A 214 -0.60 -41.95 -36.97
N GLU A 215 -0.43 -40.74 -37.51
CA GLU A 215 -1.49 -39.76 -37.69
C GLU A 215 -2.18 -39.87 -39.05
N ASN A 216 -1.58 -40.58 -40.01
CA ASN A 216 -2.19 -40.91 -41.30
C ASN A 216 -1.56 -42.19 -41.87
N THR A 217 -2.21 -43.32 -41.65
CA THR A 217 -1.71 -44.63 -42.11
C THR A 217 -1.81 -44.83 -43.62
N SER A 218 -2.60 -44.01 -44.33
CA SER A 218 -2.81 -44.15 -45.78
C SER A 218 -1.57 -43.81 -46.62
N ILE A 219 -0.64 -43.02 -46.08
CA ILE A 219 0.61 -42.62 -46.73
C ILE A 219 1.78 -43.57 -46.42
N TYR A 220 1.50 -44.77 -45.89
CA TYR A 220 2.53 -45.77 -45.60
C TYR A 220 3.39 -46.09 -46.82
N ARG A 221 4.63 -46.48 -46.58
CA ARG A 221 5.52 -46.98 -47.63
C ARG A 221 6.19 -48.28 -47.21
N THR A 222 6.36 -49.15 -48.19
CA THR A 222 7.10 -50.39 -48.04
C THR A 222 8.44 -50.23 -48.73
N ILE A 223 9.51 -50.52 -47.99
CA ILE A 223 10.88 -50.50 -48.51
C ILE A 223 11.46 -51.91 -48.45
N ASP A 224 12.30 -52.22 -49.42
CA ASP A 224 13.03 -53.47 -49.50
C ASP A 224 14.52 -53.17 -49.29
N ILE A 225 15.14 -53.87 -48.36
CA ILE A 225 16.58 -53.76 -48.07
C ILE A 225 17.24 -55.09 -48.38
N GLU A 226 18.22 -55.07 -49.28
CA GLU A 226 18.99 -56.24 -49.67
C GLU A 226 20.28 -56.33 -48.86
N VAL A 227 20.46 -57.43 -48.14
CA VAL A 227 21.73 -57.78 -47.51
C VAL A 227 22.49 -58.72 -48.42
N VAL A 228 23.64 -58.27 -48.91
CA VAL A 228 24.54 -59.04 -49.78
C VAL A 228 25.71 -59.62 -48.97
N PRO A 229 26.29 -60.77 -49.37
CA PRO A 229 27.49 -61.26 -48.73
C PRO A 229 28.64 -60.29 -48.95
N GLN A 230 29.57 -60.25 -48.00
CA GLN A 230 30.83 -59.53 -48.19
C GLN A 230 31.60 -60.16 -49.34
N SER A 231 31.88 -59.37 -50.37
CA SER A 231 32.58 -59.84 -51.57
C SER A 231 34.02 -59.31 -51.60
N VAL A 232 34.92 -60.15 -52.09
CA VAL A 232 36.34 -59.81 -52.22
C VAL A 232 36.57 -59.22 -53.61
N ARG A 233 37.26 -58.09 -53.67
CA ARG A 233 37.63 -57.42 -54.91
C ARG A 233 38.67 -58.24 -55.67
N LEU A 234 38.36 -58.56 -56.92
CA LEU A 234 39.31 -59.19 -57.84
C LEU A 234 40.26 -58.14 -58.45
N CYS A 235 41.52 -58.52 -58.66
CA CYS A 235 42.54 -57.68 -59.32
C CYS A 235 42.45 -57.77 -60.85
N THR A 236 41.97 -58.90 -61.37
CA THR A 236 41.62 -59.13 -62.78
C THR A 236 40.28 -59.88 -62.84
N LYS A 237 39.84 -60.39 -64.00
CA LYS A 237 38.56 -61.15 -64.09
C LYS A 237 38.49 -62.40 -63.20
N SER A 238 39.62 -62.96 -62.79
CA SER A 238 39.66 -64.23 -62.01
C SER A 238 40.75 -64.29 -60.93
N THR A 239 41.61 -63.29 -60.79
CA THR A 239 42.72 -63.33 -59.81
C THR A 239 42.48 -62.41 -58.62
N LEU A 240 42.65 -62.95 -57.41
CA LEU A 240 42.71 -62.19 -56.17
C LEU A 240 44.15 -61.70 -55.93
N ARG A 241 44.31 -60.50 -55.37
CA ARG A 241 45.61 -60.00 -54.88
C ARG A 241 45.46 -59.51 -53.45
N LEU A 242 46.37 -59.93 -52.57
CA LEU A 242 46.44 -59.37 -51.22
C LEU A 242 46.93 -57.92 -51.26
N THR A 243 46.54 -57.13 -50.26
CA THR A 243 47.15 -55.82 -50.01
C THR A 243 48.62 -55.97 -49.63
N ALA A 244 49.41 -54.89 -49.67
CA ALA A 244 50.81 -54.90 -49.23
C ALA A 244 50.99 -55.41 -47.78
N ASN A 245 49.93 -55.32 -46.96
CA ASN A 245 49.89 -55.82 -45.58
C ASN A 245 49.27 -57.23 -45.45
N GLY A 246 49.16 -57.99 -46.54
CA GLY A 246 48.67 -59.37 -46.52
C GLY A 246 47.15 -59.54 -46.34
N LYS A 247 46.35 -58.46 -46.34
CA LYS A 247 44.89 -58.52 -46.15
C LYS A 247 44.13 -58.65 -47.47
N PHE A 248 42.98 -59.32 -47.45
CA PHE A 248 42.01 -59.30 -48.56
C PHE A 248 41.46 -57.89 -48.78
N ARG A 249 41.22 -57.53 -50.03
CA ARG A 249 40.53 -56.29 -50.42
C ARG A 249 39.07 -56.61 -50.62
N PHE A 250 38.16 -56.02 -49.86
CA PHE A 250 36.73 -56.16 -50.08
C PHE A 250 36.22 -55.09 -51.07
N ASN A 251 35.07 -55.33 -51.70
CA ASN A 251 34.36 -54.33 -52.50
C ASN A 251 33.62 -53.32 -51.63
#